data_AF-A0A536UCW7-F1
#
_entry.id   AF-A0A536UCW7-F1
#
_cell.length_a   1.000
_cell.length_b   1.000
_cell.length_c   1.000
_cell.angle_alpha   90.00
_cell.angle_beta   90.00
_cell.angle_gamma   90.00
#
_symmetry.space_group_name_H-M   'P 1'
#
loop_
_entity.id
_entity.type
_entity.pdbx_description
1 polymer ?
#
loop_
_entity_poly.entity_id
_entity_poly.type
_entity_poly.pdbx_seq_one_letter_code
_entity_poly.pdbx_strand_id
1 'polypeptide(L)'
;MLDAFRAQSMRLAMAVAAQPGFHFTDLTPTEVVSKTLQFLKFKPMNERHAIWPNLPWPLVRLGGIRVLSDPAQIGPLLAPDDAKAYRDHRHLPWLRHLAVGVTDAWCYVVWKRTRLKGITGAVIIALSDAELFLRYRMALGSYLLVHHGLLYTHVESRLLPRLPALSIELLGYRSKVFRSDTLTAADMSNLYSELVALDL
;
A
#
# COMPACT_ATOMS: atom_id res chain seq x y z
N MET A 1 -26.16 -16.53 1.99
CA MET A 1 -27.15 -16.27 0.91
C MET A 1 -28.24 -17.32 1.06
N LEU A 2 -29.52 -16.93 1.10
CA LEU A 2 -30.61 -17.91 1.09
C LEU A 2 -30.67 -18.55 -0.29
N ASP A 3 -30.71 -19.88 -0.38
CA ASP A 3 -30.63 -20.59 -1.66
C ASP A 3 -31.72 -20.18 -2.65
N ALA A 4 -32.91 -19.85 -2.15
CA ALA A 4 -34.04 -19.36 -2.95
C ALA A 4 -33.76 -18.08 -3.75
N PHE A 5 -32.76 -17.27 -3.35
CA PHE A 5 -32.44 -15.98 -3.97
C PHE A 5 -31.07 -15.95 -4.67
N ARG A 6 -30.46 -17.11 -4.89
CA ARG A 6 -29.12 -17.19 -5.47
C ARG A 6 -29.04 -16.62 -6.88
N ALA A 7 -30.02 -16.92 -7.72
CA ALA A 7 -30.06 -16.43 -9.10
C ALA A 7 -30.21 -14.89 -9.17
N GLN A 8 -31.08 -14.30 -8.36
CA GLN A 8 -31.31 -12.86 -8.30
C GLN A 8 -30.07 -12.13 -7.79
N SER A 9 -29.41 -12.69 -6.76
CA SER A 9 -28.17 -12.13 -6.22
C SER A 9 -27.04 -12.13 -7.26
N MET A 10 -26.92 -13.20 -8.05
CA MET A 10 -25.95 -13.25 -9.15
C MET A 10 -26.26 -12.26 -10.27
N ARG A 11 -27.54 -12.05 -10.61
CA ARG A 11 -27.95 -11.03 -11.58
C ARG A 11 -27.59 -9.62 -11.10
N LEU A 12 -27.78 -9.34 -9.82
CA LEU A 12 -27.37 -8.07 -9.22
C LEU A 12 -25.85 -7.90 -9.27
N ALA A 13 -25.07 -8.91 -8.87
CA ALA A 13 -23.61 -8.84 -8.91
C ALA A 13 -23.07 -8.59 -10.33
N MET A 14 -23.65 -9.26 -11.34
CA MET A 14 -23.32 -9.02 -12.74
C MET A 14 -23.67 -7.60 -13.17
N ALA A 15 -24.85 -7.10 -12.82
CA ALA A 15 -25.28 -5.75 -13.17
C ALA A 15 -24.36 -4.69 -12.53
N VAL A 16 -24.00 -4.87 -11.26
CA VAL A 16 -23.09 -3.97 -10.54
C VAL A 16 -21.71 -3.97 -11.21
N ALA A 17 -21.14 -5.16 -11.46
CA ALA A 17 -19.81 -5.29 -12.05
C ALA A 17 -19.73 -4.84 -13.52
N ALA A 18 -20.86 -4.75 -14.22
CA ALA A 18 -20.94 -4.30 -15.60
C ALA A 18 -21.11 -2.78 -15.76
N GLN A 19 -21.21 -2.02 -14.66
CA GLN A 19 -21.35 -0.57 -14.73
C GLN A 19 -20.11 0.09 -15.37
N PRO A 20 -20.29 0.89 -16.43
CA PRO A 20 -19.17 1.57 -17.07
C PRO A 20 -18.61 2.68 -16.16
N GLY A 21 -17.30 2.93 -16.26
CA GLY A 21 -16.63 3.97 -15.48
C GLY A 21 -16.32 3.61 -14.03
N PHE A 22 -16.67 2.40 -13.58
CA PHE A 22 -16.34 1.91 -12.24
C PHE A 22 -15.25 0.84 -12.28
N HIS A 23 -14.39 0.89 -11.25
CA HIS A 23 -13.40 -0.12 -10.95
C HIS A 23 -13.75 -0.75 -9.61
N PHE A 24 -13.59 -2.07 -9.50
CA PHE A 24 -13.98 -2.80 -8.29
C PHE A 24 -12.78 -3.50 -7.68
N THR A 25 -12.75 -3.53 -6.35
CA THR A 25 -11.78 -4.28 -5.56
C THR A 25 -12.51 -5.09 -4.50
N ASP A 26 -12.08 -6.33 -4.31
CA ASP A 26 -12.38 -7.10 -3.10
C ASP A 26 -11.04 -7.49 -2.46
N LEU A 27 -10.80 -6.96 -1.27
CA LEU A 27 -9.50 -7.00 -0.60
C LEU A 27 -9.40 -8.12 0.44
N THR A 28 -10.55 -8.74 0.77
CA THR A 28 -10.62 -9.90 1.66
C THR A 28 -11.63 -10.96 1.18
N PRO A 29 -11.64 -11.36 -0.11
CA PRO A 29 -12.47 -12.47 -0.55
C PRO A 29 -12.09 -13.75 0.20
N THR A 30 -13.11 -14.52 0.59
CA THR A 30 -12.90 -15.93 0.92
C THR A 30 -12.47 -16.68 -0.35
N GLU A 31 -11.81 -17.84 -0.21
CA GLU A 31 -11.37 -18.62 -1.37
C GLU A 31 -12.54 -18.95 -2.33
N VAL A 32 -13.71 -19.26 -1.77
CA VAL A 32 -14.95 -19.53 -2.51
C VAL A 32 -15.44 -18.27 -3.25
N VAL A 33 -15.39 -17.11 -2.61
CA VAL A 33 -15.77 -15.83 -3.22
C VAL A 33 -14.78 -15.45 -4.32
N SER A 34 -13.48 -15.62 -4.10
CA SER A 34 -12.43 -15.34 -5.10
C SER A 34 -12.67 -16.13 -6.40
N LYS A 35 -12.94 -17.45 -6.29
CA LYS A 35 -13.30 -18.30 -7.44
C LYS A 35 -14.56 -17.81 -8.14
N THR A 36 -15.57 -17.34 -7.39
CA THR A 36 -16.81 -16.80 -7.95
C THR A 36 -16.56 -15.50 -8.71
N LEU A 37 -15.75 -14.60 -8.15
CA LEU A 37 -15.43 -13.30 -8.75
C LEU A 37 -14.62 -13.42 -10.05
N GLN A 38 -13.83 -14.49 -10.21
CA GLN A 38 -13.14 -14.76 -11.47
C GLN A 38 -14.11 -14.93 -12.66
N PHE A 39 -15.30 -15.52 -12.44
CA PHE A 39 -16.34 -15.58 -13.47
C PHE A 39 -16.89 -14.19 -13.85
N LEU A 40 -16.82 -13.23 -12.92
CA LEU A 40 -17.14 -11.82 -13.15
C LEU A 40 -15.92 -11.03 -13.67
N LYS A 41 -14.92 -11.71 -14.23
CA LYS A 41 -13.66 -11.15 -14.75
C LYS A 41 -12.83 -10.36 -13.75
N PHE A 42 -13.00 -10.60 -12.45
CA PHE A 42 -12.04 -10.11 -11.48
C PHE A 42 -10.73 -10.88 -11.66
N LYS A 43 -9.62 -10.15 -11.58
CA LYS A 43 -8.26 -10.65 -11.72
C LYS A 43 -7.62 -10.71 -10.33
N PRO A 44 -6.79 -11.73 -10.04
CA PRO A 44 -6.01 -11.73 -8.82
C PRO A 44 -5.07 -10.53 -8.80
N MET A 45 -4.95 -9.91 -7.63
CA MET A 45 -3.97 -8.88 -7.34
C MET A 45 -2.71 -9.57 -6.80
N ASN A 46 -1.52 -9.08 -7.15
CA ASN A 46 -0.29 -9.67 -6.62
C ASN A 46 -0.19 -9.43 -5.11
N GLU A 47 -0.32 -10.51 -4.34
CA GLU A 47 -0.36 -10.53 -2.87
C GLU A 47 1.01 -10.73 -2.23
N ARG A 48 2.07 -10.77 -3.03
CA ARG A 48 3.40 -10.98 -2.52
C ARG A 48 3.87 -9.73 -1.80
N HIS A 49 4.61 -9.90 -0.70
CA HIS A 49 5.19 -8.79 0.03
C HIS A 49 6.70 -8.83 -0.08
N ALA A 50 7.28 -7.75 -0.59
CA ALA A 50 8.71 -7.52 -0.56
C ALA A 50 9.11 -7.04 0.84
N ILE A 51 10.10 -7.68 1.45
CA ILE A 51 10.61 -7.37 2.78
C ILE A 51 12.11 -7.19 2.71
N TRP A 52 12.62 -6.12 3.32
CA TRP A 52 14.06 -5.89 3.45
C TRP A 52 14.40 -5.29 4.83
N PRO A 53 15.64 -5.51 5.32
CA PRO A 53 16.07 -4.95 6.60
C PRO A 53 16.23 -3.43 6.51
N ASN A 54 15.88 -2.76 7.61
CA ASN A 54 16.24 -1.36 7.85
C ASN A 54 17.62 -1.34 8.50
N LEU A 55 18.52 -0.52 7.97
CA LEU A 55 19.91 -0.44 8.42
C LEU A 55 20.27 1.02 8.71
N PRO A 56 21.20 1.28 9.66
CA PRO A 56 21.67 2.63 9.92
C PRO A 56 22.62 3.03 8.78
N TRP A 57 22.14 3.85 7.84
CA TRP A 57 22.94 4.35 6.72
C TRP A 57 23.33 5.81 6.93
N PRO A 58 24.43 6.09 7.66
CA PRO A 58 24.86 7.47 7.95
C PRO A 58 25.20 8.26 6.69
N LEU A 59 25.74 7.60 5.65
CA LEU A 59 26.13 8.24 4.39
C LEU A 59 24.93 8.76 3.58
N VAL A 60 23.74 8.20 3.77
CA VAL A 60 22.54 8.64 3.03
C VAL A 60 22.11 10.05 3.46
N ARG A 61 22.42 10.46 4.70
CA ARG A 61 22.17 11.83 5.17
C ARG A 61 23.12 12.86 4.54
N LEU A 62 24.28 12.44 4.03
CA LEU A 62 25.22 13.32 3.34
C LEU A 62 24.76 13.68 1.92
N GLY A 63 23.88 12.88 1.32
CA GLY A 63 23.33 13.10 -0.02
C GLY A 63 22.17 14.10 -0.11
N GLY A 64 21.90 14.86 0.96
CA GLY A 64 20.82 15.85 1.00
C GLY A 64 19.41 15.29 1.08
N ILE A 65 19.24 13.96 1.13
CA ILE A 65 17.93 13.30 1.25
C ILE A 65 17.35 13.58 2.63
N ARG A 66 16.10 14.06 2.66
CA ARG A 66 15.36 14.37 3.87
C ARG A 66 14.18 13.43 4.02
N VAL A 67 13.89 13.07 5.26
CA VAL A 67 12.67 12.37 5.67
C VAL A 67 11.92 13.32 6.60
N LEU A 68 10.73 13.73 6.20
CA LEU A 68 9.88 14.66 6.93
C LEU A 68 8.67 13.92 7.48
N SER A 69 8.44 14.05 8.78
CA SER A 69 7.29 13.47 9.50
C SER A 69 6.36 14.53 10.10
N ASP A 70 6.76 15.80 10.06
CA ASP A 70 6.00 16.92 10.58
C ASP A 70 4.79 17.24 9.69
N PRO A 71 3.56 17.15 10.21
CA PRO A 71 2.35 17.52 9.48
C PRO A 71 2.38 18.92 8.85
N ALA A 72 3.06 19.89 9.48
CA ALA A 72 3.16 21.25 8.98
C ALA A 72 4.02 21.35 7.71
N GLN A 73 4.95 20.40 7.51
CA GLN A 73 5.86 20.37 6.37
C GLN A 73 5.39 19.45 5.24
N ILE A 74 4.71 18.34 5.57
CA ILE A 74 4.32 17.34 4.55
C ILE A 74 3.34 17.94 3.55
N GLY A 75 2.20 18.48 4.00
CA GLY A 75 1.10 18.88 3.13
C GLY A 75 1.50 19.81 1.96
N PRO A 76 2.27 20.88 2.20
CA PRO A 76 2.70 21.82 1.15
C PRO A 76 3.64 21.22 0.09
N LEU A 77 4.33 20.11 0.38
CA LEU A 77 5.31 19.48 -0.52
C LEU A 77 4.69 18.47 -1.48
N LEU A 78 3.43 18.09 -1.24
CA LEU A 78 2.77 17.03 -1.99
C LEU A 78 2.10 17.55 -3.25
N ALA A 79 2.11 16.75 -4.31
CA ALA A 79 1.28 16.97 -5.48
C ALA A 79 -0.21 17.01 -5.08
N PRO A 80 -1.10 17.65 -5.87
CA PRO A 80 -2.50 17.85 -5.49
C PRO A 80 -3.24 16.58 -5.04
N ASP A 81 -3.03 15.47 -5.74
CA ASP A 81 -3.68 14.18 -5.44
C ASP A 81 -3.13 13.55 -4.15
N ASP A 82 -1.82 13.59 -3.95
CA ASP A 82 -1.16 13.12 -2.73
C ASP A 82 -1.54 13.99 -1.53
N ALA A 83 -1.67 15.30 -1.73
CA ALA A 83 -2.10 16.23 -0.71
C ALA A 83 -3.55 15.95 -0.30
N LYS A 84 -4.43 15.56 -1.24
CA LYS A 84 -5.78 15.09 -0.95
C LYS A 84 -5.72 13.80 -0.14
N ALA A 85 -4.99 12.80 -0.61
CA ALA A 85 -4.81 11.52 0.09
C ALA A 85 -4.27 11.72 1.51
N TYR A 86 -3.34 12.66 1.71
CA TYR A 86 -2.84 13.05 3.02
C TYR A 86 -3.94 13.66 3.91
N ARG A 87 -4.69 14.64 3.41
CA ARG A 87 -5.79 15.26 4.19
C ARG A 87 -6.86 14.25 4.59
N ASP A 88 -7.20 13.34 3.68
CA ASP A 88 -8.25 12.34 3.91
C ASP A 88 -7.86 11.33 5.01
N HIS A 89 -6.56 11.13 5.28
CA HIS A 89 -6.11 10.05 6.17
C HIS A 89 -5.29 10.53 7.39
N ARG A 90 -4.76 11.76 7.41
CA ARG A 90 -3.89 12.29 8.48
C ARG A 90 -4.49 12.30 9.88
N HIS A 91 -5.81 12.17 9.99
CA HIS A 91 -6.53 12.16 11.26
C HIS A 91 -6.53 10.77 11.92
N LEU A 92 -6.11 9.71 11.22
CA LEU A 92 -6.08 8.35 11.71
C LEU A 92 -4.77 8.11 12.52
N PRO A 93 -4.84 7.85 13.84
CA PRO A 93 -3.66 7.89 14.72
C PRO A 93 -2.70 6.71 14.51
N TRP A 94 -3.17 5.59 13.97
CA TRP A 94 -2.35 4.41 13.65
C TRP A 94 -1.64 4.53 12.29
N LEU A 95 -2.08 5.46 11.43
CA LEU A 95 -1.38 5.76 10.18
C LEU A 95 -0.29 6.81 10.43
N ARG A 96 0.91 6.50 9.98
CA ARG A 96 2.05 7.42 10.01
C ARG A 96 2.33 7.90 8.59
N HIS A 97 2.63 9.17 8.48
CA HIS A 97 2.80 9.87 7.21
C HIS A 97 4.22 10.41 7.14
N LEU A 98 4.87 10.19 6.00
CA LEU A 98 6.21 10.71 5.71
C LEU A 98 6.23 11.32 4.32
N ALA A 99 7.04 12.37 4.14
CA ALA A 99 7.55 12.77 2.84
C ALA A 99 9.05 12.48 2.82
N VAL A 100 9.52 11.72 1.83
CA VAL A 100 10.95 11.42 1.65
C VAL A 100 11.43 11.90 0.29
N GLY A 101 12.53 12.64 0.28
CA GLY A 101 13.00 13.23 -0.97
C GLY A 101 14.04 14.33 -0.81
N VAL A 102 14.20 15.07 -1.89
CA VAL A 102 15.04 16.27 -2.02
C VAL A 102 14.23 17.35 -2.73
N THR A 103 14.42 18.62 -2.40
CA THR A 103 13.83 19.85 -3.00
C THR A 103 12.49 19.66 -3.73
N ASP A 104 12.49 19.15 -4.97
CA ASP A 104 11.32 19.01 -5.85
C ASP A 104 10.92 17.56 -6.18
N ALA A 105 11.57 16.57 -5.58
CA ALA A 105 11.36 15.14 -5.80
C ALA A 105 10.98 14.47 -4.47
N TRP A 106 9.71 14.60 -4.09
CA TRP A 106 9.16 14.04 -2.86
C TRP A 106 8.28 12.82 -3.13
N CYS A 107 8.56 11.73 -2.43
CA CYS A 107 7.66 10.61 -2.32
C CYS A 107 6.87 10.73 -1.01
N TYR A 108 5.55 10.81 -1.13
CA TYR A 108 4.64 10.62 -0.01
C TYR A 108 4.58 9.14 0.34
N VAL A 109 4.65 8.81 1.64
CA VAL A 109 4.61 7.44 2.14
C VAL A 109 3.70 7.37 3.35
N VAL A 110 2.76 6.43 3.32
CA VAL A 110 1.89 6.07 4.45
C VAL A 110 2.28 4.70 4.95
N TRP A 111 2.50 4.58 6.26
CA TRP A 111 2.93 3.34 6.87
C TRP A 111 2.26 3.08 8.23
N LYS A 112 2.21 1.81 8.63
CA LYS A 112 1.82 1.37 9.97
C LYS A 112 2.94 0.56 10.61
N ARG A 113 2.98 0.55 11.93
CA ARG A 113 3.81 -0.42 12.65
C ARG A 113 3.20 -1.81 12.49
N THR A 114 4.03 -2.81 12.27
CA THR A 114 3.64 -4.22 12.12
C THR A 114 4.57 -5.13 12.91
N ARG A 115 4.19 -6.39 13.05
CA ARG A 115 5.02 -7.43 13.67
C ARG A 115 4.98 -8.71 12.84
N LEU A 116 6.14 -9.24 12.52
CA LEU A 116 6.29 -10.51 11.81
C LEU A 116 7.15 -11.44 12.68
N LYS A 117 6.60 -12.58 13.08
CA LYS A 117 7.28 -13.59 13.93
C LYS A 117 8.01 -12.97 15.14
N GLY A 118 7.36 -12.02 15.81
CA GLY A 118 7.92 -11.34 16.99
C GLY A 118 8.81 -10.12 16.70
N ILE A 119 9.18 -9.87 15.44
CA ILE A 119 10.06 -8.77 15.01
C ILE A 119 9.20 -7.57 14.57
N THR A 120 9.52 -6.37 15.06
CA THR A 120 8.81 -5.13 14.69
C THR A 120 9.32 -4.55 13.38
N GLY A 121 8.40 -4.10 12.53
CA GLY A 121 8.71 -3.47 11.25
C GLY A 121 7.69 -2.41 10.85
N ALA A 122 7.88 -1.84 9.66
CA ALA A 122 6.95 -0.92 9.03
C ALA A 122 6.28 -1.60 7.83
N VAL A 123 4.95 -1.57 7.79
CA VAL A 123 4.18 -1.89 6.58
C VAL A 123 3.92 -0.61 5.82
N ILE A 124 4.36 -0.56 4.57
CA ILE A 124 4.03 0.54 3.66
C ILE A 124 2.64 0.25 3.09
N ILE A 125 1.69 1.11 3.46
CA ILE A 125 0.31 1.01 3.02
C ILE A 125 0.17 1.64 1.64
N ALA A 126 0.73 2.82 1.45
CA ALA A 126 0.67 3.56 0.20
C ALA A 126 1.92 4.42 -0.01
N LEU A 127 2.19 4.71 -1.27
CA LEU A 127 3.26 5.55 -1.74
C LEU A 127 2.78 6.33 -2.97
N SER A 128 3.31 7.53 -3.21
CA SER A 128 2.92 8.34 -4.37
C SER A 128 3.69 8.00 -5.64
N ASP A 129 5.01 7.76 -5.51
CA ASP A 129 5.88 7.43 -6.63
C ASP A 129 6.79 6.26 -6.25
N ALA A 130 6.60 5.14 -6.95
CA ALA A 130 7.26 3.88 -6.63
C ALA A 130 8.76 3.89 -6.98
N GLU A 131 9.17 4.67 -7.99
CA GLU A 131 10.57 4.83 -8.36
C GLU A 131 11.30 5.70 -7.34
N LEU A 132 10.71 6.84 -6.95
CA LEU A 132 11.26 7.71 -5.89
C LEU A 132 11.29 6.97 -4.55
N PHE A 133 10.26 6.20 -4.23
CA PHE A 133 10.25 5.37 -3.03
C PHE A 133 11.44 4.41 -3.00
N LEU A 134 11.68 3.65 -4.08
CA LEU A 134 12.82 2.73 -4.16
C LEU A 134 14.17 3.45 -4.14
N ARG A 135 14.25 4.63 -4.76
CA ARG A 135 15.45 5.48 -4.76
C ARG A 135 15.80 5.92 -3.33
N TYR A 136 14.81 6.32 -2.53
CA TYR A 136 15.03 6.84 -1.19
C TYR A 136 14.83 5.82 -0.06
N ARG A 137 14.57 4.54 -0.39
CA ARG A 137 14.25 3.48 0.58
C ARG A 137 15.29 3.32 1.69
N MET A 138 16.58 3.55 1.41
CA MET A 138 17.64 3.42 2.42
C MET A 138 17.58 4.57 3.44
N ALA A 139 17.23 5.78 2.99
CA ALA A 139 17.02 6.94 3.87
C ALA A 139 15.81 6.72 4.77
N LEU A 140 14.70 6.28 4.16
CA LEU A 140 13.46 5.95 4.86
C LEU A 140 13.69 4.82 5.87
N GLY A 141 14.34 3.73 5.47
CA GLY A 141 14.64 2.61 6.36
C GLY A 141 15.53 3.01 7.54
N SER A 142 16.58 3.81 7.29
CA SER A 142 17.44 4.36 8.36
C SER A 142 16.63 5.22 9.33
N TYR A 143 15.74 6.08 8.82
CA TYR A 143 14.84 6.88 9.64
C TYR A 143 13.90 6.01 10.50
N LEU A 144 13.26 4.99 9.89
CA LEU A 144 12.36 4.08 10.60
C LEU A 144 13.08 3.26 11.69
N LEU A 145 14.33 2.86 11.44
CA LEU A 145 15.15 2.18 12.43
C LEU A 145 15.49 3.12 13.61
N VAL A 146 16.10 4.27 13.32
CA VAL A 146 16.64 5.17 14.34
C VAL A 146 15.55 5.85 15.16
N HIS A 147 14.47 6.30 14.52
CA HIS A 147 13.41 7.06 15.20
C HIS A 147 12.26 6.19 15.71
N HIS A 148 12.08 4.97 15.20
CA HIS A 148 10.95 4.13 15.54
C HIS A 148 11.30 2.69 15.93
N GLY A 149 12.58 2.29 15.92
CA GLY A 149 13.03 0.96 16.31
C GLY A 149 12.51 -0.16 15.38
N LEU A 150 12.27 0.16 14.10
CA LEU A 150 11.68 -0.77 13.15
C LEU A 150 12.78 -1.46 12.34
N LEU A 151 12.89 -2.78 12.47
CA LEU A 151 14.01 -3.56 11.97
C LEU A 151 13.88 -3.93 10.49
N TYR A 152 12.67 -3.87 9.94
CA TYR A 152 12.42 -4.12 8.52
C TYR A 152 11.32 -3.21 7.99
N THR A 153 11.31 -3.07 6.67
CA THR A 153 10.20 -2.51 5.91
C THR A 153 9.62 -3.61 5.04
N HIS A 154 8.30 -3.70 4.97
CA HIS A 154 7.65 -4.50 3.96
C HIS A 154 6.53 -3.76 3.24
N VAL A 155 6.30 -4.13 1.98
CA VAL A 155 5.34 -3.51 1.07
C VAL A 155 4.80 -4.58 0.13
N GLU A 156 3.56 -4.43 -0.34
CA GLU A 156 3.04 -5.28 -1.41
C GLU A 156 3.89 -5.10 -2.67
N SER A 157 4.45 -6.19 -3.22
CA SER A 157 5.35 -6.17 -4.37
C SER A 157 4.73 -5.49 -5.59
N ARG A 158 3.40 -5.53 -5.73
CA ARG A 158 2.67 -4.85 -6.81
C ARG A 158 2.81 -3.33 -6.81
N LEU A 159 3.13 -2.73 -5.66
CA LEU A 159 3.32 -1.29 -5.52
C LEU A 159 4.75 -0.88 -5.91
N LEU A 160 5.61 -1.83 -6.24
CA LEU A 160 6.99 -1.60 -6.63
C LEU A 160 7.19 -1.89 -8.11
N PRO A 161 7.97 -1.07 -8.84
CA PRO A 161 8.32 -1.35 -10.23
C PRO A 161 9.28 -2.54 -10.35
N ARG A 162 10.01 -2.86 -9.27
CA ARG A 162 10.95 -3.98 -9.16
C ARG A 162 11.21 -4.33 -7.70
N LEU A 163 11.68 -5.55 -7.45
CA LEU A 163 12.16 -5.95 -6.12
C LEU A 163 13.49 -5.24 -5.81
N PRO A 164 13.63 -4.59 -4.65
CA PRO A 164 14.90 -3.98 -4.28
C PRO A 164 15.94 -5.04 -3.92
N ALA A 165 17.22 -4.71 -4.09
CA ALA A 165 18.31 -5.54 -3.58
C ALA A 165 18.17 -5.76 -2.07
N LEU A 166 18.61 -6.94 -1.60
CA LEU A 166 18.48 -7.38 -0.20
C LEU A 166 17.02 -7.54 0.27
N SER A 167 16.10 -7.75 -0.66
CA SER A 167 14.73 -8.12 -0.33
C SER A 167 14.49 -9.62 -0.46
N ILE A 168 13.58 -10.12 0.36
CA ILE A 168 12.92 -11.41 0.18
C ILE A 168 11.46 -11.15 -0.13
N GLU A 169 10.85 -12.08 -0.86
CA GLU A 169 9.43 -12.01 -1.18
C GLU A 169 8.67 -13.07 -0.37
N LEU A 170 7.70 -12.62 0.42
CA LEU A 170 6.84 -13.50 1.21
C LEU A 170 5.53 -13.81 0.46
N LEU A 171 5.07 -15.05 0.62
CA LEU A 171 3.84 -15.61 0.07
C LEU A 171 2.81 -15.87 1.18
N GLY A 172 1.56 -16.09 0.80
CA GLY A 172 0.50 -16.53 1.72
C GLY A 172 -0.26 -15.40 2.43
N TYR A 173 -0.19 -14.18 1.91
CA TYR A 173 -1.09 -13.09 2.32
C TYR A 173 -2.49 -13.30 1.73
N ARG A 174 -3.50 -12.62 2.29
CA ARG A 174 -4.91 -12.82 1.92
C ARG A 174 -5.13 -12.59 0.44
N SER A 175 -6.00 -13.41 -0.16
CA SER A 175 -6.36 -13.22 -1.55
C SER A 175 -6.95 -11.84 -1.79
N LYS A 176 -6.48 -11.12 -2.81
CA LYS A 176 -7.04 -9.82 -3.23
C LYS A 176 -7.41 -9.90 -4.70
N VAL A 177 -8.54 -9.34 -5.09
CA VAL A 177 -8.97 -9.33 -6.49
C VAL A 177 -9.46 -7.95 -6.90
N PHE A 178 -9.31 -7.64 -8.18
CA PHE A 178 -9.78 -6.39 -8.75
C PHE A 178 -10.38 -6.59 -10.14
N ARG A 179 -11.30 -5.71 -10.54
CA ARG A 179 -11.88 -5.67 -11.87
C ARG A 179 -11.73 -4.27 -12.43
N SER A 180 -11.01 -4.20 -13.54
CA SER A 180 -10.76 -2.97 -14.28
C SER A 180 -10.34 -3.31 -15.71
N ASP A 181 -10.74 -2.45 -16.65
CA ASP A 181 -10.36 -2.53 -18.06
C ASP A 181 -9.16 -1.62 -18.40
N THR A 182 -8.87 -0.61 -17.57
CA THR A 182 -7.82 0.39 -17.81
C THR A 182 -6.70 0.36 -16.77
N LEU A 183 -7.07 0.17 -15.50
CA LEU A 183 -6.14 0.11 -14.37
C LEU A 183 -5.54 -1.29 -14.16
N THR A 184 -4.32 -1.29 -13.65
CA THR A 184 -3.53 -2.46 -13.24
C THR A 184 -3.61 -2.70 -11.74
N ALA A 185 -3.01 -3.80 -11.27
CA ALA A 185 -2.89 -4.08 -9.83
C ALA A 185 -2.06 -3.02 -9.09
N ALA A 186 -1.11 -2.34 -9.76
CA ALA A 186 -0.29 -1.31 -9.13
C ALA A 186 -1.08 -0.04 -8.80
N ASP A 187 -2.12 0.26 -9.60
CA ASP A 187 -2.95 1.46 -9.45
C ASP A 187 -3.96 1.34 -8.29
N MET A 188 -4.17 0.14 -7.76
CA MET A 188 -5.14 -0.12 -6.70
C MET A 188 -4.60 0.34 -5.35
N SER A 189 -4.97 1.55 -4.91
CA SER A 189 -4.51 2.07 -3.63
C SER A 189 -5.07 1.26 -2.44
N ASN A 190 -4.22 0.99 -1.45
CA ASN A 190 -4.67 0.46 -0.16
C ASN A 190 -5.27 1.55 0.75
N LEU A 191 -5.20 2.84 0.38
CA LEU A 191 -5.65 3.93 1.26
C LEU A 191 -7.15 3.85 1.60
N TYR A 192 -7.95 3.41 0.65
CA TYR A 192 -9.40 3.29 0.80
C TYR A 192 -9.82 1.84 1.05
N SER A 193 -9.06 1.15 1.91
CA SER A 193 -9.29 -0.25 2.31
C SER A 193 -9.52 -0.40 3.81
N GLU A 194 -10.02 -1.57 4.20
CA GLU A 194 -10.15 -1.95 5.60
C GLU A 194 -8.82 -1.99 6.36
N LEU A 195 -7.67 -2.14 5.66
CA LEU A 195 -6.33 -2.07 6.27
C LEU A 195 -6.05 -0.69 6.88
N VAL A 196 -6.72 0.34 6.37
CA VAL A 196 -6.61 1.73 6.80
C VAL A 196 -7.69 2.08 7.82
N ALA A 197 -8.91 1.56 7.64
CA ALA A 197 -10.01 1.81 8.55
C ALA A 197 -9.81 1.23 9.95
N LEU A 198 -8.98 0.18 10.09
CA LEU A 198 -8.81 -0.56 11.34
C LEU A 198 -7.35 -0.56 11.82
N ASP A 199 -7.16 -0.42 13.13
CA ASP A 199 -5.87 -0.64 13.79
C ASP A 199 -5.63 -2.15 14.05
N LEU A 200 -5.47 -2.88 12.94
CA LEU A 200 -5.10 -4.30 12.92
C LEU A 200 -3.58 -4.49 13.02
#